data_AF-A0A1F2U854-F1
#
_entry.id   AF-A0A1F2U854-F1
#
_cell.length_a   1.000
_cell.length_b   1.000
_cell.length_c   1.000
_cell.angle_alpha   90.00
_cell.angle_beta   90.00
_cell.angle_gamma   90.00
#
_symmetry.space_group_name_H-M   'P 1'
#
loop_
_entity.id
_entity.type
_entity.pdbx_description
1 polymer ?
#
loop_
_entity_poly.entity_id
_entity_poly.type
_entity_poly.pdbx_seq_one_letter_code
_entity_poly.pdbx_strand_id
1 'polypeptide(L)'
;MARRFALASVLLAVIVISSLGAAAQEQKTKQPERIAISELKKKLDSGEKFLLIDVREDWELKADGAIPGAIHIPVAELDERMKDIPKDVEVVFY
;
A
#
# COMPACT_ATOMS: atom_id res chain seq x y z
N MET A 1 -21.55 -39.84 -41.71
CA MET A 1 -21.03 -38.92 -42.75
C MET A 1 -21.84 -37.62 -42.62
N ALA A 2 -21.35 -36.38 -42.59
CA ALA A 2 -20.02 -35.80 -42.64
C ALA A 2 -20.12 -34.36 -42.05
N ARG A 3 -19.13 -34.00 -41.22
CA ARG A 3 -18.39 -32.72 -41.14
C ARG A 3 -19.08 -31.36 -40.82
N ARG A 4 -18.63 -30.83 -39.68
CA ARG A 4 -18.70 -29.47 -39.13
C ARG A 4 -18.10 -28.43 -40.09
N PHE A 5 -18.70 -27.25 -40.23
CA PHE A 5 -18.01 -25.96 -40.43
C PHE A 5 -18.96 -24.81 -40.05
N ALA A 6 -18.71 -24.16 -38.91
CA ALA A 6 -19.28 -22.86 -38.57
C ALA A 6 -18.11 -21.86 -38.56
N LEU A 7 -18.14 -20.89 -39.47
CA LEU A 7 -17.23 -19.75 -39.48
C LEU A 7 -18.03 -18.48 -39.74
N ALA A 8 -17.68 -17.49 -38.93
CA ALA A 8 -18.36 -16.23 -38.63
C ALA A 8 -18.47 -15.27 -39.82
N SER A 9 -19.39 -14.29 -39.72
CA SER A 9 -19.22 -12.94 -40.28
C SER A 9 -20.16 -11.94 -39.61
N VAL A 10 -19.58 -10.81 -39.26
CA VAL A 10 -20.00 -9.70 -38.40
C VAL A 10 -20.93 -8.70 -39.14
N LEU A 11 -21.87 -8.02 -38.46
CA LEU A 11 -21.96 -6.53 -38.35
C LEU A 11 -23.31 -6.00 -37.80
N LEU A 12 -23.18 -5.22 -36.72
CA LEU A 12 -23.74 -3.86 -36.49
C LEU A 12 -25.23 -3.65 -36.13
N ALA A 13 -25.45 -3.29 -34.88
CA ALA A 13 -26.32 -2.15 -34.53
C ALA A 13 -25.73 -1.43 -33.30
N VAL A 14 -25.35 -0.18 -33.52
CA VAL A 14 -24.86 0.78 -32.51
C VAL A 14 -26.08 1.52 -31.92
N ILE A 15 -25.82 2.32 -30.88
CA ILE A 15 -26.64 3.42 -30.30
C ILE A 15 -27.70 2.89 -29.30
N VAL A 16 -27.85 3.35 -28.04
CA VAL A 16 -27.60 4.66 -27.42
C VAL A 16 -27.36 4.50 -25.90
N ILE A 17 -26.46 5.35 -25.42
CA ILE A 17 -26.17 5.78 -24.03
C ILE A 17 -27.42 6.05 -23.17
N SER A 18 -27.43 5.53 -21.93
CA SER A 18 -28.17 6.06 -20.77
C SER A 18 -27.33 5.74 -19.54
N SER A 19 -26.28 6.52 -19.30
CA SER A 19 -26.28 7.73 -18.47
C SER A 19 -26.10 7.44 -16.98
N LEU A 20 -24.93 7.88 -16.51
CA LEU A 20 -24.77 8.63 -15.27
C LEU A 20 -25.17 7.89 -14.00
N GLY A 21 -24.27 6.98 -13.65
CA GLY A 21 -24.02 6.58 -12.28
C GLY A 21 -22.66 5.94 -12.26
N ALA A 22 -21.61 6.69 -12.63
CA ALA A 22 -20.27 6.31 -12.24
C ALA A 22 -20.30 6.22 -10.72
N ALA A 23 -20.48 5.02 -10.20
CA ALA A 23 -20.15 4.68 -8.84
C ALA A 23 -18.62 4.78 -8.77
N ALA A 24 -18.12 6.02 -8.76
CA ALA A 24 -16.97 6.35 -7.97
C ALA A 24 -17.40 6.03 -6.54
N GLN A 25 -17.26 4.76 -6.17
CA GLN A 25 -17.10 4.41 -4.78
C GLN A 25 -15.88 5.23 -4.37
N GLU A 26 -16.13 6.35 -3.68
CA GLU A 26 -15.10 7.03 -2.91
C GLU A 26 -14.46 5.94 -2.07
N GLN A 27 -13.29 5.47 -2.50
CA GLN A 27 -12.41 4.72 -1.65
C GLN A 27 -12.05 5.69 -0.54
N LYS A 28 -12.82 5.65 0.55
CA LYS A 28 -12.51 6.34 1.79
C LYS A 28 -11.14 5.80 2.21
N THR A 29 -10.09 6.52 1.84
CA THR A 29 -8.71 6.17 2.16
C THR A 29 -8.64 6.09 3.68
N LYS A 30 -8.51 4.87 4.20
CA LYS A 30 -8.32 4.64 5.63
C LYS A 30 -6.95 5.24 5.94
N GLN A 31 -6.96 6.42 6.55
CA GLN A 31 -5.74 7.08 7.01
C GLN A 31 -4.99 6.14 7.97
N PRO A 32 -3.65 6.15 7.98
CA PRO A 32 -2.88 5.34 8.91
C PRO A 32 -3.25 5.72 10.35
N GLU A 33 -3.40 4.71 11.20
CA GLU A 33 -3.68 4.89 12.63
C GLU A 33 -2.42 5.45 13.31
N ARG A 34 -2.60 6.38 14.25
CA ARG A 34 -1.50 6.97 15.02
C ARG A 34 -1.41 6.30 16.39
N ILE A 35 -0.19 5.97 16.80
CA ILE A 35 0.10 5.44 18.13
C ILE A 35 0.78 6.51 19.00
N ALA A 36 0.62 6.40 20.32
CA ALA A 36 1.35 7.25 21.24
C ALA A 36 2.82 6.81 21.37
N ILE A 37 3.73 7.74 21.66
CA ILE A 37 5.15 7.42 21.90
C ILE A 37 5.31 6.40 23.04
N SER A 38 4.50 6.54 24.09
CA SER A 38 4.50 5.60 25.22
C SER A 38 4.04 4.19 24.84
N GLU A 39 3.22 4.06 23.81
CA GLU A 39 2.77 2.78 23.27
C GLU A 39 3.85 2.15 22.40
N LEU A 40 4.46 2.92 21.49
CA LEU A 40 5.62 2.48 20.71
C LEU A 40 6.74 1.96 21.63
N LYS A 41 7.05 2.70 22.70
CA LYS A 41 8.04 2.29 23.69
C LYS A 41 7.66 0.96 24.35
N LYS A 42 6.40 0.76 24.75
CA LYS A 42 5.93 -0.51 25.32
C LYS A 42 6.08 -1.66 24.32
N LYS A 43 5.75 -1.46 23.05
CA LYS A 43 5.92 -2.46 21.99
C LYS A 43 7.39 -2.88 21.88
N LEU A 44 8.30 -1.90 21.80
CA LEU A 44 9.76 -2.12 21.77
C LEU A 44 10.25 -2.90 23.01
N ASP A 45 9.84 -2.48 24.21
CA ASP A 45 10.27 -3.10 25.47
C ASP A 45 9.71 -4.52 25.63
N SER A 46 8.53 -4.81 25.07
CA SER A 46 7.88 -6.12 25.16
C SER A 46 8.43 -7.17 24.19
N GLY A 47 9.18 -6.74 23.17
CA GLY A 47 9.63 -7.61 22.08
C GLY A 47 8.49 -8.09 21.17
N GLU A 48 7.37 -7.35 21.11
CA GLU A 48 6.30 -7.61 20.16
C GLU A 48 6.86 -7.57 18.72
N LYS A 49 6.33 -8.44 17.85
CA LYS A 49 6.80 -8.53 16.46
C LYS A 49 6.07 -7.50 15.60
N PHE A 50 6.77 -6.45 15.23
CA PHE A 50 6.33 -5.45 14.25
C PHE A 50 7.55 -4.94 13.47
N LEU A 51 7.30 -4.31 12.32
CA LEU A 51 8.33 -3.61 11.56
C LEU A 51 8.31 -2.14 11.94
N LEU A 52 9.47 -1.62 12.33
CA LEU A 52 9.67 -0.21 12.57
C LEU A 52 10.44 0.39 11.38
N ILE A 53 9.88 1.41 10.74
CA ILE A 53 10.46 2.04 9.55
C ILE A 53 10.72 3.52 9.85
N ASP A 54 11.98 3.94 9.74
CA ASP A 54 12.42 5.34 9.85
C ASP A 54 12.29 5.99 8.48
N VAL A 55 11.39 6.98 8.35
CA VAL A 55 11.13 7.68 7.07
C VAL A 55 11.83 9.03 6.96
N ARG A 56 12.68 9.35 7.93
CA ARG A 56 13.48 10.58 7.95
C ARG A 56 14.58 10.59 6.89
N GLU A 57 15.19 11.75 6.72
CA GLU A 57 16.32 11.93 5.82
C GLU A 57 17.62 11.35 6.42
N ASP A 58 18.54 10.93 5.56
CA ASP A 58 19.85 10.36 5.97
C ASP A 58 20.63 11.23 6.96
N TRP A 59 20.53 12.56 6.81
CA TRP A 59 21.27 13.49 7.64
C TRP A 59 20.74 13.56 9.07
N GLU A 60 19.45 13.30 9.29
CA GLU A 60 18.83 13.24 10.61
C GLU A 60 19.32 12.01 11.38
N LEU A 61 19.45 10.87 10.70
CA LEU A 61 20.00 9.65 11.30
C LEU A 61 21.47 9.82 11.67
N LYS A 62 22.25 10.54 10.85
CA LYS A 62 23.67 10.83 11.13
C LYS A 62 23.84 11.79 12.30
N ALA A 63 22.90 12.72 12.51
CA ALA A 63 22.94 13.70 13.58
C ALA A 63 22.42 13.14 14.91
N ASP A 64 21.26 12.49 14.90
CA ASP A 64 20.51 12.12 16.10
C ASP A 64 20.53 10.62 16.40
N GLY A 65 21.02 9.80 15.47
CA GLY A 65 20.93 8.36 15.52
C GLY A 65 19.56 7.83 15.06
N ALA A 66 19.39 6.51 15.15
CA ALA A 66 18.17 5.79 14.80
C ALA A 66 17.75 4.87 15.93
N ILE A 67 16.46 4.51 15.99
CA ILE A 67 15.96 3.52 16.93
C ILE A 67 16.55 2.16 16.56
N PRO A 68 17.22 1.43 17.48
CA PRO A 68 17.78 0.12 17.17
C PRO A 68 16.74 -0.84 16.62
N GLY A 69 17.06 -1.49 15.50
CA GLY A 69 16.14 -2.41 14.80
C GLY A 69 15.21 -1.75 13.79
N ALA A 70 15.20 -0.41 13.69
CA ALA A 70 14.47 0.27 12.62
C ALA A 70 15.11 0.03 11.25
N ILE A 71 14.27 -0.11 10.23
CA ILE A 71 14.67 -0.14 8.82
C ILE A 71 14.53 1.28 8.27
N HIS A 72 15.60 1.82 7.71
CA HIS A 72 15.56 3.16 7.12
C HIS A 72 15.05 3.10 5.66
N ILE A 73 13.98 3.84 5.39
CA ILE A 73 13.40 4.05 4.06
C ILE A 73 12.95 5.51 3.98
N PRO A 74 13.76 6.42 3.40
CA PRO A 74 13.38 7.82 3.28
C PRO A 74 11.99 8.00 2.66
N VAL A 75 11.25 9.02 3.09
CA VAL A 75 9.88 9.27 2.61
C VAL A 75 9.80 9.37 1.08
N ALA A 76 10.84 9.90 0.43
CA ALA A 76 10.92 10.02 -1.03
C ALA A 76 10.99 8.67 -1.75
N GLU A 77 11.49 7.62 -1.09
CA GLU A 77 11.60 6.27 -1.63
C GLU A 77 10.44 5.37 -1.19
N LEU A 78 9.66 5.80 -0.19
CA LEU A 78 8.68 4.96 0.48
C LEU A 78 7.68 4.35 -0.50
N ASP A 79 7.10 5.14 -1.40
CA ASP A 79 6.12 4.66 -2.38
C ASP A 79 6.65 3.53 -3.27
N GLU A 80 7.91 3.61 -3.70
CA GLU A 80 8.54 2.56 -4.50
C GLU A 80 8.81 1.31 -3.66
N ARG A 81 9.23 1.51 -2.41
CA ARG A 81 9.65 0.46 -1.47
C ARG A 81 8.48 -0.18 -0.73
N MET A 82 7.28 0.39 -0.80
CA MET A 82 6.05 -0.17 -0.20
C MET A 82 5.74 -1.59 -0.71
N LYS A 83 6.23 -1.97 -1.90
CA LYS A 83 6.09 -3.33 -2.45
C LYS A 83 6.97 -4.37 -1.74
N ASP A 84 8.06 -3.93 -1.11
CA ASP A 84 9.01 -4.80 -0.39
C ASP A 84 8.56 -5.07 1.05
N ILE A 85 7.62 -4.26 1.56
CA ILE A 85 7.13 -4.34 2.94
C ILE A 85 6.04 -5.44 3.02
N PRO A 86 6.23 -6.48 3.86
CA PRO A 86 5.23 -7.51 4.12
C PRO A 86 3.89 -6.92 4.53
N LYS A 87 2.78 -7.46 4.01
CA LYS A 87 1.42 -6.96 4.27
C LYS A 87 0.73 -7.66 5.45
N ASP A 88 1.34 -8.72 5.96
CA ASP A 88 0.85 -9.57 7.04
C ASP A 88 1.50 -9.26 8.41
N VAL A 89 2.31 -8.20 8.48
CA VAL A 89 2.98 -7.75 9.69
C VAL A 89 2.54 -6.31 10.01
N GLU A 90 2.41 -5.99 11.30
CA GLU A 90 2.19 -4.62 11.74
C GLU A 90 3.40 -3.75 11.38
N VAL A 91 3.16 -2.58 10.78
CA VAL A 91 4.19 -1.64 10.37
C VAL A 91 3.95 -0.31 11.07
N VAL A 92 5.00 0.21 11.70
CA VAL A 92 5.01 1.53 12.32
C VAL A 92 6.04 2.39 11.60
N PHE A 93 5.60 3.54 11.10
CA PHE A 93 6.47 4.56 10.53
C PHE A 93 6.78 5.63 11.59
N TYR A 94 8.00 6.13 11.61
CA TYR A 94 8.41 7.27 12.44
C TYR A 94 9.33 8.22 11.70
#